data_AF-A0A099Z4S8-F1
#
_entry.id   AF-A0A099Z4S8-F1
#
_cell.length_a   1.000
_cell.length_b   1.000
_cell.length_c   1.000
_cell.angle_alpha   90.00
_cell.angle_beta   90.00
_cell.angle_gamma   90.00
#
_symmetry.space_group_name_H-M   'P 1'
#
loop_
_entity.id
_entity.type
_entity.pdbx_description
1 polymer ?
#
loop_
_entity_poly.entity_id
_entity_poly.type
_entity_poly.pdbx_seq_one_letter_code
_entity_poly.pdbx_strand_id
1 'polypeptide(L)'
;PDLEDVDPAVLKQCHAAAATCVLEAAKHHADKAAISACLEDCKLDRERIEEFCTEYQVHTSIVFFSIGRSPLHITDVSWRLEYQIK
;
A
#
# COMPACT_ATOMS: atom_id res chain seq x y z
N PRO A 1 4.10 -19.74 12.80
CA PRO A 1 5.46 -19.46 12.31
C PRO A 1 5.52 -19.73 10.80
N ASP A 2 4.57 -19.12 10.09
CA ASP A 2 4.18 -19.53 8.73
C ASP A 2 4.89 -18.72 7.63
N LEU A 3 5.89 -17.92 8.02
CA LEU A 3 6.63 -16.99 7.16
C LEU A 3 8.16 -17.19 7.24
N GLU A 4 8.66 -18.17 8.00
CA GLU A 4 10.12 -18.39 8.16
C GLU A 4 10.82 -18.79 6.85
N ASP A 5 10.12 -19.44 5.92
CA ASP A 5 10.64 -19.85 4.61
C ASP A 5 10.46 -18.80 3.50
N VAL A 6 9.82 -17.67 3.78
CA VAL A 6 9.59 -16.62 2.78
C VAL A 6 10.78 -15.66 2.75
N ASP A 7 11.28 -15.36 1.55
CA ASP A 7 12.36 -14.40 1.38
C ASP A 7 12.01 -13.05 2.07
N PRO A 8 12.87 -12.55 2.98
CA PRO A 8 12.63 -11.30 3.69
C PRO A 8 12.43 -10.09 2.77
N ALA A 9 13.06 -10.08 1.59
CA ALA A 9 12.89 -9.03 0.60
C ALA A 9 11.49 -9.06 -0.01
N VAL A 10 10.97 -10.26 -0.31
CA VAL A 10 9.60 -10.45 -0.81
C VAL A 10 8.59 -10.04 0.25
N LEU A 11 8.80 -10.41 1.51
CA LEU A 11 7.93 -10.00 2.61
C LEU A 11 7.87 -8.46 2.76
N LYS A 12 9.02 -7.79 2.70
CA LYS A 12 9.10 -6.32 2.72
C LYS A 12 8.38 -5.70 1.53
N GLN A 13 8.53 -6.25 0.33
CA GLN A 13 7.85 -5.76 -0.86
C GLN A 13 6.34 -5.94 -0.77
N CYS A 14 5.87 -7.10 -0.30
CA CYS A 14 4.44 -7.35 -0.08
C CYS A 14 3.86 -6.37 0.95
N HIS A 15 4.56 -6.15 2.07
CA HIS A 15 4.13 -5.17 3.07
C HIS A 15 4.09 -3.75 2.49
N ALA A 16 5.12 -3.33 1.76
CA ALA A 16 5.17 -2.02 1.13
C ALA A 16 4.05 -1.84 0.09
N ALA A 17 3.78 -2.86 -0.72
CA ALA A 17 2.71 -2.87 -1.71
C ALA A 17 1.33 -2.76 -1.03
N ALA A 18 1.08 -3.56 0.01
CA ALA A 18 -0.17 -3.52 0.77
C ALA A 18 -0.39 -2.15 1.44
N ALA A 19 0.63 -1.61 2.12
CA ALA A 19 0.55 -0.29 2.73
C ALA A 19 0.30 0.82 1.70
N THR A 20 0.97 0.75 0.54
CA THR A 20 0.77 1.72 -0.56
C THR A 20 -0.64 1.62 -1.13
N CYS A 21 -1.16 0.40 -1.32
CA CYS A 21 -2.53 0.17 -1.79
C CYS A 21 -3.56 0.81 -0.83
N VAL A 22 -3.39 0.61 0.49
CA VAL A 22 -4.27 1.22 1.51
C VAL A 22 -4.19 2.75 1.47
N LEU A 23 -2.99 3.31 1.39
CA LEU A 23 -2.80 4.77 1.35
C LEU A 23 -3.38 5.40 0.09
N GLU A 24 -3.15 4.79 -1.08
CA GLU A 24 -3.64 5.31 -2.36
C GLU A 24 -5.17 5.19 -2.43
N ALA A 25 -5.74 4.07 -1.96
CA ALA A 25 -7.19 3.90 -1.83
C ALA A 25 -7.80 4.98 -0.91
N ALA A 26 -7.17 5.27 0.22
CA ALA A 26 -7.66 6.28 1.16
C ALA A 26 -7.53 7.70 0.59
N LYS A 27 -6.44 8.00 -0.10
CA LYS A 27 -6.21 9.27 -0.78
C LYS A 27 -7.23 9.54 -1.89
N HIS A 28 -7.60 8.51 -2.65
CA HIS A 28 -8.58 8.63 -3.73
C HIS A 28 -10.04 8.48 -3.25
N HIS A 29 -10.27 8.28 -1.95
CA HIS A 29 -11.59 7.95 -1.41
C HIS A 29 -12.23 6.77 -2.16
N ALA A 30 -11.41 5.77 -2.53
CA ALA A 30 -11.84 4.62 -3.30
C ALA A 30 -12.90 3.84 -2.53
N ASP A 31 -14.00 3.55 -3.21
CA ASP A 31 -15.08 2.74 -2.68
C ASP A 31 -14.73 1.24 -2.75
N LYS A 32 -15.50 0.42 -2.03
CA LYS A 32 -15.28 -1.04 -1.97
C LYS A 32 -15.23 -1.67 -3.37
N ALA A 33 -16.02 -1.19 -4.33
CA ALA A 33 -16.04 -1.78 -5.67
C ALA A 33 -14.77 -1.43 -6.46
N ALA A 34 -14.28 -0.19 -6.35
CA ALA A 34 -13.01 0.20 -6.97
C ALA A 34 -11.80 -0.58 -6.41
N ILE A 35 -11.76 -0.77 -5.09
CA ILE A 35 -10.71 -1.57 -4.42
C ILE A 35 -10.82 -3.04 -4.84
N SER A 36 -12.03 -3.58 -4.86
CA SER A 36 -12.27 -4.98 -5.25
C SER A 36 -11.84 -5.22 -6.69
N ALA A 37 -12.21 -4.35 -7.64
CA ALA A 37 -11.79 -4.45 -9.04
C ALA A 37 -10.27 -4.43 -9.20
N CYS A 38 -9.57 -3.55 -8.46
CA CYS A 38 -8.11 -3.46 -8.49
C CYS A 38 -7.43 -4.73 -7.96
N LEU A 39 -7.98 -5.34 -6.89
CA LEU A 39 -7.44 -6.57 -6.31
C LEU A 39 -7.79 -7.82 -7.15
N GLU A 40 -8.94 -7.81 -7.83
CA GLU A 40 -9.33 -8.84 -8.81
C GLU A 40 -8.37 -8.83 -10.02
N ASP A 41 -7.99 -7.66 -10.52
CA ASP A 41 -6.97 -7.52 -11.57
C ASP A 41 -5.60 -8.07 -11.12
N CYS A 42 -5.31 -8.03 -9.82
CA CYS A 42 -4.12 -8.63 -9.21
C CYS A 42 -4.23 -10.16 -9.00
N LYS A 43 -5.31 -10.80 -9.45
CA LYS A 43 -5.58 -12.24 -9.31
C LYS A 43 -5.63 -12.73 -7.86
N LEU A 44 -6.08 -11.88 -6.93
CA LEU A 44 -6.30 -12.27 -5.55
C LEU A 44 -7.62 -13.04 -5.41
N ASP A 45 -7.65 -13.98 -4.47
CA ASP A 45 -8.87 -14.72 -4.15
C ASP A 45 -9.94 -13.81 -3.56
N ARG A 46 -11.19 -14.06 -3.95
CA ARG A 46 -12.35 -13.28 -3.52
C ARG A 46 -12.51 -13.21 -2.00
N GLU A 47 -12.18 -14.29 -1.31
CA GLU A 47 -12.20 -14.37 0.16
C GLU A 47 -11.23 -13.35 0.79
N ARG A 48 -10.00 -13.25 0.25
CA ARG A 48 -8.97 -12.32 0.71
C ARG A 48 -9.32 -10.87 0.38
N ILE A 49 -9.96 -10.64 -0.77
CA ILE A 49 -10.44 -9.31 -1.18
C ILE A 49 -11.54 -8.84 -0.23
N GLU A 50 -12.46 -9.72 0.13
CA GLU A 50 -13.54 -9.40 1.06
C GLU A 50 -13.01 -9.05 2.45
N GLU A 51 -12.11 -9.88 2.99
CA GLU A 51 -11.43 -9.64 4.27
C GLU A 51 -10.69 -8.29 4.26
N PHE A 52 -9.91 -8.02 3.21
CA PHE A 52 -9.21 -6.74 3.05
C PHE A 52 -10.17 -5.56 3.01
N CYS A 53 -11.27 -5.67 2.26
CA CYS A 53 -12.26 -4.60 2.16
C CYS A 53 -12.98 -4.35 3.49
N THR A 54 -13.28 -5.40 4.26
CA THR A 54 -13.89 -5.25 5.58
C THR A 54 -12.95 -4.55 6.55
N GLU A 55 -11.68 -4.93 6.58
CA GLU A 55 -10.69 -4.33 7.47
C GLU A 55 -10.38 -2.88 7.08
N TYR A 56 -10.30 -2.61 5.79
CA TYR A 56 -10.14 -1.25 5.26
C TYR A 56 -11.33 -0.36 5.64
N GLN A 57 -12.56 -0.86 5.57
CA GLN A 57 -13.75 -0.06 5.93
C GLN A 57 -13.80 0.26 7.43
N VAL A 58 -13.26 -0.60 8.30
CA VAL A 58 -13.12 -0.31 9.74
C VAL A 58 -12.07 0.78 9.98
N HIS A 59 -10.94 0.72 9.28
CA HIS A 59 -9.78 1.57 9.53
C HIS A 59 -9.68 2.83 8.67
N THR A 60 -10.57 3.01 7.69
CA THR A 60 -10.58 4.15 6.74
C THR A 60 -10.60 5.50 7.45
N SER A 61 -11.37 5.62 8.52
CA SER A 61 -11.46 6.86 9.31
C SER A 61 -10.12 7.23 9.96
N ILE A 62 -9.37 6.24 10.44
CA ILE A 62 -8.05 6.41 11.07
C ILE A 62 -6.99 6.75 10.02
N VAL A 63 -7.01 6.05 8.88
CA VAL A 63 -6.09 6.30 7.76
C VAL A 63 -6.31 7.68 7.18
N PHE A 64 -7.57 8.11 7.00
CA PHE A 64 -7.88 9.45 6.52
C PHE A 64 -7.40 10.54 7.49
N PHE A 65 -7.61 10.33 8.80
CA PHE A 65 -7.15 11.24 9.83
C PHE A 65 -5.62 11.38 9.88
N SER A 66 -4.88 10.29 9.63
CA SER A 66 -3.41 10.31 9.66
C SER A 66 -2.79 10.90 8.38
N ILE A 67 -3.37 10.64 7.20
CA ILE A 67 -2.92 11.21 5.92
C ILE A 67 -2.98 12.75 5.95
N GLY A 68 -4.01 13.33 6.55
CA GLY A 68 -4.16 14.79 6.64
C GLY A 68 -3.23 15.48 7.66
N ARG A 69 -2.58 14.72 8.55
CA ARG A 69 -1.78 15.26 9.67
C ARG A 69 -0.29 15.02 9.57
N SER A 70 0.14 14.08 8.73
CA SER A 70 1.57 13.87 8.49
C SER A 70 2.01 14.74 7.31
N PRO A 71 2.98 15.66 7.47
CA PRO A 71 3.60 16.28 6.31
C PRO A 71 4.18 15.16 5.43
N LEU A 72 4.04 15.28 4.11
CA LEU A 72 4.65 14.38 3.12
C LEU A 72 6.11 14.15 3.52
N HIS A 73 6.39 13.01 4.15
CA HIS A 73 7.77 12.59 4.38
C HIS A 73 8.23 12.05 3.03
N ILE A 74 8.54 12.99 2.12
CA ILE A 74 9.27 12.72 0.89
C ILE A 74 10.57 12.07 1.38
N THR A 75 10.64 10.74 1.31
CA THR A 75 11.93 10.07 1.36
C THR A 75 12.64 10.53 0.11
N ASP A 76 13.57 11.47 0.33
CA ASP A 76 14.51 12.01 -0.62
C ASP A 76 14.92 10.91 -1.61
N VAL A 77 14.37 10.97 -2.82
CA VAL A 77 14.83 10.12 -3.91
C VAL A 77 16.25 10.59 -4.13
N SER A 78 17.24 9.77 -3.77
CA SER A 78 18.65 10.04 -4.00
C SER A 78 18.94 10.15 -5.50
N TRP A 79 18.64 11.29 -6.12
CA TRP A 79 19.15 11.65 -7.43
C TRP A 79 20.63 12.01 -7.26
N ARG A 80 21.49 11.03 -6.95
CA ARG A 80 22.93 11.19 -7.25
C ARG A 80 23.10 11.04 -8.75
N LEU A 81 22.75 12.09 -9.51
CA LEU A 81 23.40 12.31 -10.80
C LEU A 81 24.77 12.91 -10.51
N GLU A 82 25.76 12.04 -10.36
CA GLU A 82 27.17 12.42 -10.47
C GLU A 82 27.47 12.81 -11.93
N TYR A 83 27.11 14.05 -12.29
CA TYR A 83 27.66 14.69 -13.48
C TYR A 83 29.12 15.06 -13.19
N GLN A 84 30.07 14.26 -13.64
CA GLN A 84 31.42 14.75 -13.87
C GLN A 84 31.44 15.53 -15.18
N ILE A 85 31.52 16.85 -15.09
CA ILE A 85 31.94 17.69 -16.21
C ILE A 85 33.46 17.58 -16.28
N LYS A 86 33.99 17.07 -17.39
CA LYS A 86 35.42 17.11 -17.72
C LYS A 86 35.82 18.49 -18.22
#